data_AF-A0A519V7M4-F1
#
_entry.id   AF-A0A519V7M4-F1
#
_cell.length_a   1.000
_cell.length_b   1.000
_cell.length_c   1.000
_cell.angle_alpha   90.00
_cell.angle_beta   90.00
_cell.angle_gamma   90.00
#
_symmetry.space_group_name_H-M   'P 1'
#
loop_
_entity.id
_entity.type
_entity.pdbx_description
1 polymer ?
#
loop_
_entity_poly.entity_id
_entity_poly.type
_entity_poly.pdbx_seq_one_letter_code
_entity_poly.pdbx_strand_id
1 'polypeptide(L)'
;MSGHNESILREPLITGKNITYAQITDDILLPVENKPNRAWWIGFIIALCGATLWVVAVSYTFWFGIGAWGLNKTVGWAWDIT
;
A
#
# COMPACT_ATOMS: atom_id res chain seq x y z
N MET A 1 -15.17 8.92 -43.00
CA MET A 1 -14.06 8.88 -42.02
C MET A 1 -14.62 9.44 -40.72
N SER A 2 -14.90 8.59 -39.73
CA SER A 2 -15.47 9.04 -38.45
C SER A 2 -14.43 9.90 -37.74
N GLY A 3 -14.65 11.22 -37.71
CA GLY A 3 -13.76 12.18 -37.06
C GLY A 3 -13.83 12.00 -35.55
N HIS A 4 -12.74 11.52 -34.97
CA HIS A 4 -12.51 11.56 -33.54
C HIS A 4 -12.44 13.04 -33.11
N ASN A 5 -13.39 13.50 -32.28
CA ASN A 5 -13.49 14.90 -31.83
C ASN A 5 -12.96 15.03 -30.40
N GLU A 6 -11.64 14.86 -30.24
CA GLU A 6 -10.98 15.11 -28.97
C GLU A 6 -10.77 16.61 -28.78
N SER A 7 -10.99 17.14 -27.57
CA SER A 7 -10.66 18.53 -27.26
C SER A 7 -9.14 18.73 -27.29
N ILE A 8 -8.67 19.75 -28.01
CA ILE A 8 -7.25 20.12 -28.12
C ILE A 8 -6.57 20.47 -26.78
N LEU A 9 -7.36 20.77 -25.74
CA LEU A 9 -6.88 21.06 -24.39
C LEU A 9 -6.48 19.79 -23.61
N ARG A 10 -6.77 18.59 -24.12
CA ARG A 10 -6.42 17.34 -23.45
C ARG A 10 -4.97 16.98 -23.73
N GLU A 11 -4.20 16.86 -22.67
CA GLU A 11 -2.84 16.33 -22.72
C GLU A 11 -2.86 14.80 -22.81
N PRO A 12 -1.89 14.19 -23.50
CA PRO A 12 -1.77 12.74 -23.58
C PRO A 12 -1.34 12.14 -22.23
N LEU A 13 -2.08 11.14 -21.74
CA LEU A 13 -1.75 10.41 -20.50
C LEU A 13 -0.54 9.48 -20.66
N ILE A 14 -0.29 9.01 -21.89
CA ILE A 14 0.86 8.18 -22.24
C ILE A 14 1.90 9.08 -22.88
N THR A 15 3.02 9.29 -22.19
CA THR A 15 4.06 10.29 -22.56
C THR A 15 5.23 9.69 -23.34
N GLY A 16 5.29 8.36 -23.48
CA GLY A 16 6.35 7.65 -24.21
C GLY A 16 6.22 7.76 -25.73
N LYS A 17 7.34 7.57 -26.45
CA LYS A 17 7.36 7.50 -27.92
C LYS A 17 7.18 6.05 -28.37
N ASN A 18 6.39 5.84 -29.43
CA ASN A 18 6.18 4.53 -30.06
C ASN A 18 5.64 3.44 -29.12
N ILE A 19 4.77 3.81 -28.18
CA ILE A 19 4.13 2.85 -27.26
C ILE A 19 3.15 1.97 -28.02
N THR A 20 3.43 0.67 -28.06
CA THR A 20 2.55 -0.35 -28.65
C THR A 20 1.79 -1.12 -27.57
N TYR A 21 0.67 -1.76 -27.94
CA TYR A 21 -0.09 -2.60 -27.00
C TYR A 21 0.75 -3.74 -26.40
N ALA A 22 1.66 -4.32 -27.18
CA ALA A 22 2.58 -5.35 -26.70
C ALA A 22 3.52 -4.80 -25.63
N GLN A 23 4.13 -3.63 -25.86
CA GLN A 23 5.01 -2.98 -24.88
C GLN A 23 4.29 -2.66 -23.58
N ILE A 24 3.06 -2.14 -23.64
CA ILE A 24 2.26 -1.87 -22.43
C ILE A 24 2.08 -3.16 -21.61
N THR A 25 1.83 -4.26 -22.30
CA THR A 25 1.64 -5.57 -21.66
C THR A 25 2.94 -6.03 -21.00
N ASP A 26 4.05 -6.00 -21.73
CA ASP A 26 5.35 -6.43 -21.23
C ASP A 26 5.80 -5.58 -20.03
N ASP A 27 5.63 -4.25 -20.09
CA ASP A 27 6.03 -3.33 -19.01
C ASP A 27 5.25 -3.57 -17.71
N ILE A 28 3.95 -3.87 -17.80
CA ILE A 28 3.08 -4.13 -16.64
C ILE A 28 3.36 -5.51 -16.03
N LEU A 29 3.61 -6.52 -16.88
CA LEU A 29 3.83 -7.89 -16.44
C LEU A 29 5.24 -8.10 -15.87
N LEU A 30 6.21 -7.30 -16.31
CA LEU A 30 7.60 -7.40 -15.88
C LEU A 30 7.79 -7.51 -14.34
N PRO A 31 7.19 -6.67 -13.48
CA PRO A 31 7.31 -6.82 -12.03
C PRO A 31 6.58 -8.06 -11.44
N VAL A 32 5.60 -8.62 -12.15
CA VAL A 32 4.78 -9.76 -11.68
C VAL A 32 5.44 -11.09 -12.04
N GLU A 33 5.98 -11.21 -13.25
CA GLU A 33 6.61 -12.44 -13.74
C GLU A 33 8.00 -12.66 -13.15
N ASN A 34 8.67 -11.57 -12.75
CA ASN A 34 9.99 -11.64 -12.16
C ASN A 34 9.94 -11.91 -10.66
N LYS A 35 11.04 -12.50 -10.15
CA LYS A 35 11.20 -12.72 -8.72
C LYS A 35 11.34 -11.37 -7.98
N PRO A 36 10.76 -11.24 -6.77
CA PRO A 36 10.94 -10.04 -5.97
C PRO A 36 12.41 -9.76 -5.68
N ASN A 37 12.81 -8.49 -5.81
CA ASN A 37 14.18 -8.06 -5.57
C ASN A 37 14.47 -7.93 -4.06
N ARG A 38 15.74 -7.66 -3.71
CA ARG A 38 16.16 -7.48 -2.30
C ARG A 38 15.42 -6.34 -1.60
N ALA A 39 15.15 -5.24 -2.29
CA ALA A 39 14.44 -4.09 -1.72
C ALA A 39 12.99 -4.45 -1.33
N TRP A 40 12.31 -5.22 -2.17
CA TRP A 40 10.97 -5.74 -1.88
C TRP A 40 10.97 -6.61 -0.63
N TRP A 41 11.94 -7.53 -0.49
CA TRP A 41 12.07 -8.37 0.70
C TRP A 41 12.36 -7.59 1.97
N ILE A 42 13.20 -6.54 1.90
CA ILE A 42 13.46 -5.66 3.04
C ILE A 42 12.16 -4.97 3.48
N GLY A 43 11.42 -4.38 2.54
CA GLY A 43 10.14 -3.74 2.83
C GLY A 43 9.12 -4.72 3.42
N PHE A 44 9.02 -5.92 2.84
CA PHE A 44 8.14 -6.98 3.31
C PHE A 44 8.47 -7.43 4.74
N ILE A 45 9.75 -7.63 5.06
CA ILE A 45 10.18 -8.06 6.41
C ILE A 45 9.91 -6.96 7.44
N ILE A 46 10.17 -5.69 7.13
CA ILE A 46 9.87 -4.58 8.04
C ILE A 46 8.36 -4.50 8.32
N ALA A 47 7.53 -4.61 7.28
CA ALA A 47 6.08 -4.64 7.43
C ALA A 47 5.62 -5.86 8.26
N LEU A 48 6.21 -7.04 8.03
CA LEU A 48 5.91 -8.25 8.77
C LEU A 48 6.29 -8.14 10.25
N CYS A 49 7.43 -7.51 10.57
CA CYS A 49 7.82 -7.22 11.96
C CYS A 49 6.81 -6.29 12.63
N GLY A 50 6.36 -5.23 11.95
CA GLY A 50 5.31 -4.34 12.45
C GLY A 50 3.98 -5.06 12.68
N ALA A 51 3.55 -5.90 11.74
CA ALA A 51 2.35 -6.72 11.87
C ALA A 51 2.46 -7.71 13.04
N THR A 52 3.63 -8.31 13.25
CA THR A 52 3.89 -9.24 14.36
C THR A 52 3.82 -8.51 15.70
N LEU A 53 4.43 -7.32 15.79
CA LEU A 53 4.33 -6.47 16.98
C LEU A 53 2.88 -6.11 17.29
N TRP A 54 2.08 -5.80 16.26
CA TRP A 54 0.64 -5.54 16.43
C TRP A 54 -0.10 -6.77 16.97
N VAL A 55 0.12 -7.96 16.39
CA VAL A 55 -0.50 -9.21 16.88
C VAL A 55 -0.14 -9.46 18.35
N VAL A 56 1.12 -9.24 18.74
CA VAL A 56 1.57 -9.37 20.13
C VAL A 56 0.89 -8.35 21.03
N ALA A 57 0.83 -7.08 20.64
CA ALA A 57 0.21 -6.01 21.43
C ALA A 57 -1.30 -6.24 21.65
N VAL A 58 -2.01 -6.69 20.61
CA VAL A 58 -3.44 -7.04 20.70
C VAL A 58 -3.64 -8.25 21.62
N SER A 59 -2.83 -9.30 21.45
CA SER A 59 -2.88 -10.50 22.30
C SER A 59 -2.62 -10.16 23.77
N TYR A 60 -1.64 -9.29 24.02
CA TYR A 60 -1.34 -8.78 25.35
C TYR A 60 -2.53 -8.04 25.96
N THR A 61 -3.23 -7.22 25.16
CA THR A 61 -4.44 -6.51 25.62
C THR A 61 -5.54 -7.48 26.02
N PHE A 62 -5.77 -8.56 25.28
CA PHE A 62 -6.76 -9.58 25.66
C PHE A 62 -6.37 -10.33 26.94
N TRP A 63 -5.07 -10.55 27.16
CA TRP A 63 -4.59 -11.30 28.32
C TRP A 63 -4.55 -10.48 29.62
N PHE A 64 -4.07 -9.23 29.55
CA PHE A 64 -3.87 -8.36 30.72
C PHE A 64 -4.96 -7.29 30.89
N GLY A 65 -5.75 -7.03 29.84
CA GLY A 65 -6.83 -6.04 29.83
C GLY A 65 -6.42 -4.64 29.34
N ILE A 66 -7.43 -3.79 29.14
CA ILE A 66 -7.30 -2.41 28.63
C ILE A 66 -6.52 -1.49 29.59
N GLY A 67 -6.41 -1.85 30.87
CA GLY A 67 -5.63 -1.07 31.85
C GLY A 67 -4.15 -0.89 31.47
N ALA A 68 -3.61 -1.76 30.60
CA ALA A 68 -2.25 -1.62 30.08
C ALA A 68 -2.05 -0.44 29.11
N TRP A 69 -3.12 0.14 28.58
CA TRP A 69 -3.05 1.18 27.55
C TRP A 69 -2.67 2.57 28.09
N GLY A 70 -2.60 2.72 29.42
CA GLY A 70 -2.31 4.02 30.04
C GLY A 70 -3.46 5.01 29.97
N LEU A 71 -4.69 4.53 29.75
CA LEU A 71 -5.90 5.35 29.83
C LEU A 71 -6.12 5.84 31.26
N ASN A 72 -6.62 7.07 31.40
CA ASN A 72 -6.90 7.68 32.69
C ASN A 72 -8.41 7.59 32.99
N LYS A 73 -8.81 7.60 34.26
CA LYS A 73 -10.22 7.57 34.66
C LYS A 73 -11.06 8.72 34.08
N THR A 74 -10.43 9.86 33.76
CA THR A 74 -11.08 11.03 33.17
C THR A 74 -11.05 11.02 31.63
N VAL A 75 -10.09 10.32 31.03
CA VAL A 75 -9.89 10.24 29.57
C VAL A 75 -9.86 8.77 29.18
N GLY A 76 -11.06 8.25 28.93
CA GLY A 76 -11.25 6.84 28.56
C GLY A 76 -10.99 6.54 27.09
N TRP A 77 -10.86 7.56 26.24
CA TRP A 77 -10.61 7.46 24.81
C TRP A 77 -9.40 8.32 24.44
N ALA A 78 -8.45 7.73 23.74
CA ALA A 78 -7.24 8.37 23.26
C ALA A 78 -6.89 7.77 21.88
N TRP A 79 -5.71 7.16 21.76
CA TRP A 79 -5.18 6.57 20.52
C TRP A 79 -6.03 5.44 19.93
N ASP A 80 -6.91 4.84 20.73
CA ASP A 80 -7.81 3.77 20.30
C ASP A 80 -8.90 4.22 19.32
N ILE A 81 -9.22 5.51 19.28
CA ILE A 81 -10.25 6.09 18.39
C ILE A 81 -9.80 7.37 17.65
N THR A 82 -8.53 7.76 17.77
CA THR A 82 -7.98 8.92 17.04
C THR A 82 -7.56 8.50 15.64
#